data_AF-A0A6N3HFZ3-F1
#
_entry.id   AF-A0A6N3HFZ3-F1
#
_cell.length_a   1.000
_cell.length_b   1.000
_cell.length_c   1.000
_cell.angle_alpha   90.00
_cell.angle_beta   90.00
_cell.angle_gamma   90.00
#
_symmetry.space_group_name_H-M   'P 1'
#
loop_
_entity.id
_entity.type
_entity.pdbx_description
1 polymer ?
#
loop_
_entity_poly.entity_id
_entity_poly.type
_entity_poly.pdbx_seq_one_letter_code
_entity_poly.pdbx_strand_id
1 'polypeptide(L)'
;MSLNNNNSKVLFLGEDYMVARKEDNQWLLLNGNNAWTDIGIEVRQGKKYQFAANLYPLFNDNKPGYYRVYKEIVFYNSKEK
;
A
#
# COMPACT_ATOMS: atom_id res chain seq x y z
N MET A 1 9.16 -2.58 3.44
CA MET A 1 8.73 -3.76 2.64
C MET A 1 9.19 -3.57 1.20
N SER A 2 9.21 -4.63 0.38
CA SER A 2 9.55 -4.50 -1.04
C SER A 2 8.57 -5.24 -1.92
N LEU A 3 8.12 -4.58 -2.98
CA LEU A 3 7.38 -5.17 -4.09
C LEU A 3 8.39 -5.52 -5.20
N ASN A 4 8.47 -6.79 -5.58
CA ASN A 4 9.31 -7.24 -6.69
C ASN A 4 8.40 -7.57 -7.88
N ASN A 5 8.57 -6.87 -9.01
CA ASN A 5 7.78 -7.17 -10.20
C ASN A 5 8.41 -8.32 -10.98
N ASN A 6 7.95 -9.54 -10.72
CA ASN A 6 8.31 -10.72 -11.51
C ASN A 6 7.31 -10.99 -12.66
N ASN A 7 6.35 -10.10 -12.89
CA ASN A 7 5.42 -10.16 -14.02
C ASN A 7 6.06 -9.53 -15.28
N SER A 8 5.57 -9.90 -16.47
CA SER A 8 6.00 -9.30 -17.74
C SER A 8 5.41 -7.92 -18.00
N LYS A 9 4.29 -7.56 -17.35
CA LYS A 9 3.66 -6.25 -17.45
C LYS A 9 4.31 -5.25 -16.49
N VAL A 10 4.32 -3.98 -16.87
CA VAL A 10 4.71 -2.88 -15.97
C VAL A 10 3.60 -2.69 -14.93
N LEU A 11 3.99 -2.55 -13.67
CA LEU A 11 3.08 -2.18 -12.58
C LEU A 11 3.10 -0.67 -12.41
N PHE A 12 1.95 -0.08 -12.08
CA PHE A 12 1.79 1.32 -11.73
C PHE A 12 1.17 1.42 -10.33
N LEU A 13 1.73 2.27 -9.47
CA LEU A 13 1.29 2.44 -8.08
C LEU A 13 1.63 3.85 -7.59
N GLY A 14 0.91 4.35 -6.58
CA GLY A 14 1.21 5.64 -5.94
C GLY A 14 2.19 5.50 -4.76
N GLU A 15 2.38 6.56 -3.99
CA GLU A 15 3.05 6.48 -2.67
C GLU A 15 2.12 5.93 -1.58
N ASP A 16 0.87 6.38 -1.67
CA ASP A 16 -0.40 5.81 -1.25
C ASP A 16 -0.38 4.38 -0.63
N TYR A 17 -0.86 4.21 0.62
CA TYR A 17 -1.09 2.89 1.22
C TYR A 17 -2.12 2.96 2.35
N MET A 18 -2.79 1.84 2.60
CA MET A 18 -3.74 1.71 3.71
C MET A 18 -3.22 0.72 4.75
N VAL A 19 -3.55 0.95 6.02
CA VAL A 19 -3.26 0.01 7.10
C VAL A 19 -4.55 -0.33 7.83
N ALA A 20 -4.79 -1.62 8.07
CA ALA A 20 -5.89 -2.06 8.92
C ALA A 20 -5.37 -2.88 10.10
N ARG A 21 -6.03 -2.76 11.25
CA ARG A 21 -5.81 -3.59 12.44
C ARG A 21 -6.91 -4.63 12.56
N LYS A 22 -6.56 -5.85 12.96
CA LYS A 22 -7.55 -6.87 13.32
C LYS A 22 -8.20 -6.54 14.67
N GLU A 23 -9.52 -6.45 14.69
CA GLU A 23 -10.34 -6.36 15.90
C GLU A 23 -11.38 -7.46 15.86
N ASP A 24 -11.33 -8.38 16.83
CA ASP A 24 -12.09 -9.63 16.83
C ASP A 24 -12.01 -10.36 15.47
N ASN A 25 -13.12 -10.40 14.72
CA ASN A 25 -13.22 -11.02 13.40
C ASN A 25 -13.26 -10.01 12.24
N GLN A 26 -12.98 -8.74 12.50
CA GLN A 26 -13.04 -7.65 11.52
C GLN A 26 -11.67 -6.98 11.34
N TRP A 27 -11.51 -6.28 10.22
CA TRP A 27 -10.33 -5.46 9.93
C TRP A 27 -10.75 -4.00 9.93
N LEU A 28 -10.33 -3.27 10.96
CA LEU A 28 -10.59 -1.84 11.10
C LEU A 28 -9.53 -1.05 10.32
N LEU A 29 -9.97 -0.27 9.32
CA LEU A 29 -9.09 0.64 8.60
C LEU A 29 -8.62 1.77 9.53
N LEU A 30 -7.33 2.02 9.55
CA LEU A 30 -6.72 3.05 10.40
C LEU A 30 -6.58 4.37 9.64
N ASN A 31 -6.64 5.47 10.38
CA ASN A 31 -6.42 6.80 9.84
C ASN A 31 -4.94 6.95 9.44
N GLY A 32 -4.71 7.23 8.16
CA GLY A 32 -3.40 7.58 7.63
C GLY A 32 -3.16 9.08 7.63
N ASN A 33 -1.91 9.48 7.38
CA ASN A 33 -1.64 10.83 6.91
C ASN A 33 -2.01 10.88 5.43
N ASN A 34 -3.18 11.43 5.08
CA ASN A 34 -3.71 11.46 3.70
C ASN A 34 -3.10 12.57 2.82
N ALA A 35 -2.05 13.26 3.29
CA ALA A 35 -1.29 14.21 2.49
C ALA A 35 -0.33 13.45 1.58
N TRP A 36 -0.86 12.89 0.50
CA TRP A 36 -0.10 12.09 -0.46
C TRP A 36 0.26 12.97 -1.66
N THR A 37 1.52 12.90 -2.09
CA THR A 37 1.88 13.46 -3.39
C THR A 37 1.34 12.51 -4.44
N ASP A 38 0.49 13.01 -5.34
CA ASP A 38 -0.04 12.21 -6.45
C ASP A 38 1.07 11.98 -7.49
N ILE A 39 1.89 10.97 -7.22
CA ILE A 39 3.01 10.56 -8.07
C ILE A 39 2.79 9.12 -8.49
N GLY A 40 2.76 8.91 -9.80
CA GLY A 40 2.77 7.59 -10.42
C GLY A 40 4.16 6.96 -10.45
N ILE A 41 4.29 5.76 -9.90
CA ILE A 41 5.53 4.99 -9.89
C ILE A 41 5.39 3.77 -10.79
N GLU A 42 6.23 3.69 -11.83
CA GLU A 42 6.36 2.51 -12.67
C GLU A 42 7.35 1.50 -12.07
N VAL A 43 6.91 0.25 -11.93
CA VAL A 43 7.79 -0.88 -11.57
C VAL A 43 7.86 -1.84 -12.75
N ARG A 44 8.94 -1.78 -13.52
CA ARG A 44 9.18 -2.64 -14.69
C ARG A 44 9.57 -4.06 -14.28
N GLN A 45 9.46 -5.02 -15.20
CA GLN A 45 9.84 -6.42 -14.96
C GLN A 45 11.27 -6.52 -14.41
N GLY A 46 11.44 -7.36 -13.39
CA GLY A 46 12.70 -7.58 -12.68
C GLY A 46 13.13 -6.41 -11.79
N LYS A 47 12.35 -5.33 -11.70
CA LYS A 47 12.62 -4.20 -10.80
C LYS A 47 11.90 -4.38 -9.48
N LYS A 48 12.48 -3.74 -8.47
CA LYS A 48 12.00 -3.73 -7.10
C LYS A 48 11.62 -2.30 -6.73
N TYR A 49 10.52 -2.17 -6.01
CA TYR A 49 10.12 -0.95 -5.35
C TYR A 49 10.11 -1.14 -3.83
N GLN A 50 10.72 -0.21 -3.09
CA GLN A 50 10.72 -0.21 -1.64
C GLN A 50 9.73 0.80 -1.12
N PHE A 51 8.92 0.40 -0.15
CA PHE A 51 7.98 1.29 0.52
C PHE A 51 7.92 0.99 2.02
N ALA A 52 7.56 2.02 2.77
CA ALA A 52 7.31 1.96 4.20
C ALA A 52 5.84 2.29 4.46
N ALA A 53 5.23 1.55 5.39
CA ALA A 53 3.93 1.89 5.95
C ALA A 53 4.14 2.35 7.38
N ASN A 54 3.55 3.48 7.74
CA ASN A 54 3.68 4.09 9.05
C ASN A 54 2.38 3.91 9.84
N LEU A 55 2.51 3.70 11.15
CA LEU A 55 1.40 3.79 12.10
C LEU A 55 1.44 5.18 12.73
N TYR A 56 0.29 5.86 12.75
CA TYR A 56 0.21 7.24 13.24
C TYR A 56 -0.46 7.27 14.62
N PRO A 57 0.30 7.37 15.73
CA PRO A 57 -0.28 7.36 17.09
C PRO A 57 -1.12 8.60 17.41
N LEU A 58 -0.94 9.69 16.66
CA LEU A 58 -1.76 10.89 16.80
C LEU A 58 -3.21 10.66 16.36
N PHE A 59 -3.42 9.77 15.38
CA PHE A 59 -4.75 9.51 14.80
C PHE A 59 -5.34 8.16 15.22
N ASN A 60 -4.52 7.27 15.79
CA ASN A 60 -4.91 5.90 16.11
C ASN A 60 -4.33 5.48 17.46
N ASP A 61 -5.15 4.85 18.28
CA ASP A 61 -4.73 4.15 19.48
C ASP A 61 -4.03 2.83 19.10
N ASN A 62 -2.76 2.90 18.68
CA ASN A 62 -1.99 1.75 18.19
C ASN A 62 -1.73 0.72 19.30
N LYS A 63 -1.93 -0.57 19.01
CA LYS A 63 -1.86 -1.68 19.99
C LYS A 63 -1.10 -2.88 19.44
N PRO A 64 -0.52 -3.76 20.29
CA PRO A 64 -0.06 -5.07 19.84
C PRO A 64 -1.19 -5.86 19.18
N GLY A 65 -0.88 -6.57 18.09
CA GLY A 65 -1.88 -7.36 17.36
C GLY A 65 -1.50 -7.58 15.90
N TYR A 66 -2.47 -8.04 15.12
CA TYR A 66 -2.28 -8.28 13.69
C TYR A 66 -2.68 -7.05 12.87
N TYR A 67 -1.83 -6.69 11.92
CA TYR A 67 -2.05 -5.60 10.98
C TYR A 67 -1.95 -6.11 9.54
N ARG A 68 -2.67 -5.44 8.64
CA ARG A 68 -2.54 -5.59 7.19
C ARG A 68 -2.13 -4.26 6.58
N VAL A 69 -1.24 -4.34 5.61
CA VAL A 69 -0.90 -3.22 4.74
C VAL A 69 -1.48 -3.53 3.37
N TYR A 70 -2.29 -2.61 2.85
CA TYR A 70 -2.86 -2.69 1.51
C TYR A 70 -2.16 -1.68 0.63
N LYS A 71 -1.79 -2.13 -0.57
CA LYS A 71 -1.13 -1.34 -1.60
C LYS A 71 -1.90 -1.53 -2.89
N GLU A 72 -2.39 -0.44 -3.47
CA GLU A 72 -3.00 -0.51 -4.79
C GLU A 72 -1.91 -0.69 -5.85
N ILE A 73 -2.18 -1.59 -6.79
CA ILE A 73 -1.28 -1.91 -7.90
C ILE A 73 -2.15 -2.06 -9.14
N VAL A 74 -1.88 -1.23 -10.13
CA VAL A 74 -2.51 -1.27 -11.44
C VAL A 74 -1.51 -1.83 -12.46
N PHE A 75 -1.99 -2.49 -13.51
CA PHE A 75 -1.14 -2.91 -14.61
C PHE A 75 -1.14 -1.85 -15.70
N TYR A 76 0.02 -1.41 -16.16
CA TYR A 76 0.12 -0.45 -17.26
C TYR A 76 -0.61 -1.00 -18.50
N ASN A 77 -1.44 -0.16 -19.14
CA ASN A 77 -2.35 -0.54 -20.23
C ASN A 77 -3.43 -1.59 -19.90
N SER A 78 -3.69 -1.94 -18.63
CA SER A 78 -5.00 -2.52 -18.33
C SER A 78 -6.03 -1.41 -18.45
N LYS A 79 -6.84 -1.43 -19.51
CA LYS A 79 -8.07 -0.65 -19.53
C LYS A 79 -8.81 -0.98 -18.23
N GLU A 80 -9.05 0.02 -17.38
CA GLU A 80 -10.10 -0.09 -16.38
C GLU A 80 -11.37 -0.48 -17.15
N LYS A 81 -11.98 -1.58 -16.75
CA LYS A 81 -13.26 -2.02 -17.29
C LYS A 81 -14.38 -1.33 -16.54
#